data_AF-A0AAW3ZV71-F1
#
_entry.id   AF-A0AAW3ZV71-F1
#
_cell.length_a   1.000
_cell.length_b   1.000
_cell.length_c   1.000
_cell.angle_alpha   90.00
_cell.angle_beta   90.00
_cell.angle_gamma   90.00
#
_symmetry.space_group_name_H-M   'P 1'
#
loop_
_entity.id
_entity.type
_entity.pdbx_description
1 polymer ?
#
loop_
_entity_poly.entity_id
_entity_poly.type
_entity_poly.pdbx_seq_one_letter_code
_entity_poly.pdbx_strand_id
1 'polypeptide(L)'
;MKYVNYDKTTNKILGYYDDQIHTTIPTPNFQISDEIWQEAIDKNANKVDAKTKTLFFEAKEPTLEDIKAKFLSDVDALLNQKAHEKGYDNIATAASYAAMPNPFYEEGVAFFKWRSEVYTYCYGILEKVQKGELAITDENIAKVMQDMPKLELPEASTQTEASNGQGE
;
A
#
# COMPACT_ATOMS: atom_id res chain seq x y z
N MET A 1 -36.88 -20.85 -3.55
CA MET A 1 -36.61 -19.46 -3.13
C MET A 1 -35.21 -19.39 -2.55
N LYS A 2 -34.52 -18.25 -2.69
CA LYS A 2 -33.17 -18.07 -2.14
C LYS A 2 -33.23 -17.51 -0.72
N TYR A 3 -32.28 -17.90 0.11
CA TYR A 3 -32.15 -17.47 1.50
C TYR A 3 -30.71 -17.07 1.77
N VAL A 4 -30.52 -16.02 2.55
CA VAL A 4 -29.22 -15.64 3.10
C VAL A 4 -29.18 -15.96 4.58
N ASN A 5 -28.21 -16.77 4.99
CA ASN A 5 -27.86 -16.98 6.39
C ASN A 5 -26.78 -15.98 6.79
N TYR A 6 -26.89 -15.44 8.00
CA TYR A 6 -26.00 -14.38 8.46
C TYR A 6 -25.76 -14.49 9.97
N ASP A 7 -24.67 -13.87 10.43
CA ASP A 7 -24.37 -13.71 11.84
C ASP A 7 -25.15 -12.51 12.39
N LYS A 8 -25.98 -12.71 13.42
CA LYS A 8 -26.88 -11.66 13.94
C LYS A 8 -26.15 -10.51 14.65
N THR A 9 -24.93 -10.75 15.11
CA THR A 9 -24.14 -9.78 15.89
C THR A 9 -23.34 -8.88 14.97
N THR A 10 -22.74 -9.46 13.93
CA THR A 10 -21.83 -8.78 13.00
C THR A 10 -22.49 -8.43 11.67
N ASN A 11 -23.69 -8.95 11.41
CA ASN A 11 -24.39 -8.91 10.13
C ASN A 11 -23.63 -9.54 8.96
N LYS A 12 -22.61 -10.36 9.24
CA LYS A 12 -21.79 -11.02 8.22
C LYS A 12 -22.60 -12.11 7.52
N ILE A 13 -22.53 -12.16 6.19
CA ILE A 13 -23.09 -13.25 5.40
C ILE A 13 -22.30 -14.54 5.71
N LEU A 14 -23.02 -15.60 6.07
CA LEU A 14 -22.46 -16.92 6.36
C LEU A 14 -22.68 -17.89 5.20
N GLY A 15 -23.70 -17.68 4.38
CA GLY A 15 -23.92 -18.45 3.16
C GLY A 15 -25.27 -18.17 2.52
N TYR A 16 -25.43 -18.69 1.30
CA TYR A 16 -26.67 -18.66 0.53
C TYR A 16 -27.26 -20.07 0.44
N TYR A 17 -28.59 -20.16 0.52
CA TYR A 17 -29.34 -21.40 0.53
C TYR A 17 -30.53 -21.29 -0.42
N ASP A 18 -31.03 -22.44 -0.85
CA ASP A 18 -32.15 -22.56 -1.76
C ASP A 18 -33.01 -23.75 -1.31
N ASP A 19 -34.29 -23.48 -1.03
CA ASP A 19 -35.25 -24.46 -0.50
C ASP A 19 -35.57 -25.61 -1.47
N GLN A 20 -35.23 -25.48 -2.76
CA GLN A 20 -35.41 -26.55 -3.74
C GLN A 20 -34.31 -27.61 -3.65
N ILE A 21 -33.14 -27.25 -3.10
CA ILE A 21 -31.96 -28.13 -3.03
C ILE A 21 -31.47 -28.36 -1.60
N HIS A 22 -31.81 -27.50 -0.63
CA HIS A 22 -31.45 -27.64 0.77
C HIS A 22 -32.66 -28.02 1.62
N THR A 23 -32.58 -29.16 2.31
CA THR A 23 -33.63 -29.62 3.23
C THR A 23 -33.62 -28.88 4.56
N THR A 24 -32.49 -28.26 4.91
CA THR A 24 -32.30 -27.52 6.17
C THR A 24 -31.61 -26.19 5.85
N ILE A 25 -32.24 -25.08 6.23
CA ILE A 25 -31.70 -23.73 6.06
C ILE A 25 -31.34 -23.18 7.45
N PRO A 26 -30.06 -22.87 7.72
CA PRO A 26 -29.62 -22.41 9.03
C PRO A 26 -30.27 -21.08 9.44
N THR A 27 -30.56 -20.93 10.74
CA THR A 27 -31.05 -19.68 11.31
C THR A 27 -29.93 -18.91 12.00
N PRO A 28 -29.97 -17.55 12.02
CA PRO A 28 -30.99 -16.71 11.40
C PRO A 28 -30.80 -16.62 9.88
N ASN A 29 -31.91 -16.52 9.16
CA ASN A 29 -31.93 -16.29 7.72
C ASN A 29 -33.12 -15.41 7.32
N PHE A 30 -33.07 -14.85 6.12
CA PHE A 30 -34.24 -14.30 5.46
C PHE A 30 -34.22 -14.62 3.97
N GLN A 31 -35.41 -14.69 3.39
CA GLN A 31 -35.60 -14.94 1.98
C GLN A 31 -35.23 -13.70 1.14
N ILE A 32 -34.57 -13.94 0.01
CA ILE A 32 -34.23 -12.97 -1.04
C ILE A 32 -34.70 -13.48 -2.40
N SER A 33 -34.87 -12.59 -3.37
CA SER A 33 -35.18 -12.99 -4.75
C SER A 33 -33.91 -13.41 -5.49
N ASP A 34 -34.07 -14.06 -6.66
CA ASP A 34 -32.94 -14.43 -7.51
C ASP A 34 -32.18 -13.19 -8.02
N GLU A 35 -32.88 -12.08 -8.25
CA GLU A 35 -32.28 -10.81 -8.65
C GLU A 35 -31.40 -10.22 -7.55
N ILE A 36 -31.89 -10.19 -6.30
CA ILE A 36 -31.10 -9.71 -5.14
C ILE A 36 -29.90 -10.62 -4.90
N TRP A 37 -30.08 -11.94 -5.08
CA TRP A 37 -28.99 -12.89 -4.96
C TRP A 37 -27.91 -12.62 -6.02
N GLN A 38 -28.29 -12.46 -7.29
CA GLN A 38 -27.34 -12.17 -8.37
C GLN A 38 -26.61 -10.85 -8.15
N GLU A 39 -27.32 -9.80 -7.75
CA GLU A 39 -26.73 -8.50 -7.41
C GLU A 39 -25.70 -8.62 -6.27
N ALA A 40 -26.01 -9.44 -5.26
CA ALA A 40 -25.10 -9.68 -4.14
C ALA A 40 -23.83 -10.42 -4.57
N ILE A 41 -23.93 -11.35 -5.53
CA ILE A 41 -22.76 -12.02 -6.14
C ILE A 41 -21.93 -11.00 -6.93
N ASP A 42 -22.56 -10.20 -7.79
CA ASP A 42 -21.87 -9.22 -8.64
C ASP A 42 -21.12 -8.16 -7.81
N LYS A 43 -21.67 -7.77 -6.66
CA LYS A 43 -21.05 -6.83 -5.72
C LYS A 43 -20.10 -7.48 -4.72
N ASN A 44 -19.97 -8.81 -4.75
CA ASN A 44 -19.24 -9.59 -3.75
C ASN A 44 -19.66 -9.25 -2.31
N ALA A 45 -20.98 -9.15 -2.08
CA ALA A 45 -21.53 -8.75 -0.79
C ALA A 45 -21.08 -9.69 0.33
N ASN A 46 -20.69 -9.11 1.46
CA ASN A 46 -20.22 -9.84 2.65
C ASN A 46 -21.05 -9.53 3.91
N LYS A 47 -21.97 -8.56 3.84
CA LYS A 47 -22.86 -8.18 4.94
C LYS A 47 -24.31 -8.02 4.49
N VAL A 48 -25.21 -8.12 5.47
CA VAL A 48 -26.65 -7.90 5.31
C VAL A 48 -27.11 -6.70 6.14
N ASP A 49 -28.20 -6.06 5.72
CA ASP A 49 -29.10 -5.35 6.63
C ASP A 49 -30.40 -6.15 6.71
N ALA A 50 -30.59 -6.87 7.82
CA ALA A 50 -31.75 -7.74 8.00
C ALA A 50 -33.08 -6.97 8.13
N LYS A 51 -33.05 -5.66 8.44
CA LYS A 51 -34.28 -4.84 8.55
C LYS A 51 -34.82 -4.47 7.17
N THR A 52 -33.91 -4.08 6.27
CA THR A 52 -34.24 -3.67 4.90
C THR A 52 -34.11 -4.82 3.89
N LYS A 53 -33.56 -5.96 4.31
CA LYS A 53 -33.24 -7.15 3.50
C LYS A 53 -32.29 -6.85 2.33
N THR A 54 -31.36 -5.93 2.52
CA THR A 54 -30.33 -5.59 1.53
C THR A 54 -29.00 -6.27 1.83
N LEU A 55 -28.21 -6.52 0.78
CA LEU A 55 -26.88 -7.12 0.88
C LEU A 55 -25.86 -6.17 0.28
N PHE A 56 -24.71 -6.02 0.93
CA PHE A 56 -23.68 -5.09 0.49
C PHE A 56 -22.28 -5.60 0.84
N PHE A 57 -21.30 -5.05 0.15
CA PHE A 57 -19.90 -5.23 0.50
C PHE A 57 -19.52 -4.14 1.51
N GLU A 58 -19.03 -4.58 2.66
CA GLU A 58 -18.34 -3.75 3.63
C GLU A 58 -16.85 -4.09 3.56
N ALA A 59 -16.03 -3.12 3.16
CA ALA A 59 -14.58 -3.30 3.21
C ALA A 59 -14.16 -3.53 4.67
N LYS A 60 -13.22 -4.46 4.88
CA LYS A 60 -12.62 -4.62 6.20
C LYS A 60 -11.81 -3.36 6.49
N GLU A 61 -12.07 -2.70 7.62
CA GLU A 61 -11.21 -1.64 8.12
C GLU A 61 -9.76 -2.14 8.20
N PRO A 62 -8.79 -1.41 7.63
CA PRO A 62 -7.40 -1.83 7.65
C PRO A 62 -6.92 -1.93 9.09
N THR A 63 -6.21 -3.00 9.41
CA THR A 63 -5.59 -3.13 10.72
C THR A 63 -4.39 -2.19 10.82
N LEU A 64 -3.94 -1.93 12.05
CA LEU A 64 -2.70 -1.17 12.24
C LEU A 64 -1.51 -1.80 11.49
N GLU A 65 -1.46 -3.13 11.42
CA GLU A 65 -0.40 -3.82 10.69
C GLU A 65 -0.50 -3.61 9.18
N ASP A 66 -1.72 -3.63 8.63
CA ASP A 66 -1.97 -3.32 7.22
C ASP A 66 -1.50 -1.89 6.88
N ILE A 67 -1.78 -0.92 7.77
CA ILE A 67 -1.36 0.48 7.61
C ILE A 67 0.18 0.59 7.65
N LYS A 68 0.85 -0.10 8.59
CA LYS A 68 2.32 -0.10 8.69
C LYS A 68 2.98 -0.72 7.46
N ALA A 69 2.44 -1.84 6.98
CA ALA A 69 2.94 -2.50 5.78
C ALA A 69 2.78 -1.60 4.55
N LYS A 70 1.61 -0.95 4.41
CA LYS A 70 1.38 0.03 3.35
C LYS A 70 2.36 1.20 3.42
N PHE A 71 2.60 1.75 4.61
CA PHE A 71 3.55 2.85 4.79
C PHE A 71 4.96 2.50 4.31
N LEU A 72 5.49 1.35 4.72
CA LEU A 72 6.81 0.89 4.29
C LEU A 72 6.85 0.61 2.78
N SER A 73 5.79 0.02 2.22
CA SER A 73 5.68 -0.21 0.78
C SER A 73 5.69 1.10 -0.03
N ASP A 74 4.98 2.13 0.45
CA ASP A 74 4.95 3.43 -0.22
C ASP A 74 6.32 4.15 -0.14
N VAL A 75 7.03 3.98 0.99
CA VAL A 75 8.41 4.47 1.17
C VAL A 75 9.37 3.78 0.20
N ASP A 76 9.31 2.46 0.08
CA ASP A 76 10.12 1.69 -0.87
C ASP A 76 9.84 2.11 -2.32
N ALA A 77 8.56 2.30 -2.66
CA ALA A 77 8.16 2.78 -3.98
C ALA A 77 8.74 4.16 -4.29
N LEU A 78 8.70 5.10 -3.34
CA LEU A 78 9.29 6.42 -3.49
C LEU A 78 10.81 6.35 -3.71
N LEU A 79 11.52 5.60 -2.87
CA LEU A 79 12.97 5.44 -2.97
C LEU A 79 13.37 4.87 -4.34
N ASN A 80 12.65 3.83 -4.79
CA ASN A 80 12.87 3.20 -6.08
C ASN A 80 12.52 4.12 -7.24
N GLN A 81 11.42 4.89 -7.14
CA GLN A 81 11.06 5.88 -8.15
C GLN A 81 12.18 6.91 -8.34
N LYS A 82 12.76 7.44 -7.26
CA LYS A 82 13.87 8.39 -7.35
C LYS A 82 15.15 7.80 -7.94
N ALA A 83 15.41 6.52 -7.70
CA ALA A 83 16.50 5.82 -8.37
C ALA A 83 16.22 5.61 -9.87
N HIS A 84 14.98 5.26 -10.24
CA HIS A 84 14.56 5.13 -11.64
C HIS A 84 14.66 6.45 -12.42
N GLU A 85 14.36 7.60 -11.79
CA GLU A 85 14.56 8.93 -12.39
C GLU A 85 16.02 9.18 -12.82
N LYS A 86 16.97 8.40 -12.30
CA LYS A 86 18.40 8.41 -12.64
C LYS A 86 18.87 7.21 -13.47
N GLY A 87 17.95 6.34 -13.88
CA GLY A 87 18.24 5.19 -14.73
C GLY A 87 18.72 3.95 -13.99
N TYR A 88 18.63 3.90 -12.67
CA TYR A 88 18.90 2.69 -11.88
C TYR A 88 17.67 1.80 -11.77
N ASP A 89 17.85 0.48 -11.65
CA ASP A 89 16.76 -0.48 -11.47
C ASP A 89 15.99 -0.33 -10.14
N ASN A 90 16.63 0.19 -9.10
CA ASN A 90 16.06 0.42 -7.77
C ASN A 90 17.07 1.15 -6.88
N ILE A 91 16.65 1.52 -5.67
CA ILE A 91 17.49 2.22 -4.69
C ILE A 91 18.73 1.41 -4.27
N ALA A 92 18.65 0.08 -4.24
CA ALA A 92 19.79 -0.75 -3.85
C ALA A 92 20.89 -0.72 -4.92
N THR A 93 20.51 -0.77 -6.20
CA THR A 93 21.45 -0.60 -7.31
C THR A 93 22.13 0.76 -7.25
N ALA A 94 21.37 1.85 -7.10
CA ALA A 94 21.93 3.20 -6.98
C ALA A 94 22.92 3.30 -5.80
N ALA A 95 22.50 2.85 -4.61
CA ALA A 95 23.32 2.89 -3.40
C ALA A 95 24.56 1.98 -3.46
N SER A 96 24.55 0.93 -4.30
CA SER A 96 25.69 -0.01 -4.41
C SER A 96 26.96 0.66 -4.95
N TYR A 97 26.82 1.71 -5.77
CA TYR A 97 27.94 2.47 -6.30
C TYR A 97 28.70 3.27 -5.23
N ALA A 98 28.19 3.36 -3.99
CA ALA A 98 28.90 3.96 -2.86
C ALA A 98 30.04 3.07 -2.31
N ALA A 99 30.13 1.80 -2.73
CA ALA A 99 31.04 0.84 -2.10
C ALA A 99 32.53 1.11 -2.40
N MET A 100 32.84 1.66 -3.58
CA MET A 100 34.21 1.92 -4.03
C MET A 100 34.27 3.01 -5.10
N PRO A 101 35.42 3.67 -5.31
CA PRO A 101 35.55 4.72 -6.32
C PRO A 101 35.16 4.24 -7.73
N ASN A 102 34.26 4.97 -8.36
CA ASN A 102 33.78 4.76 -9.72
C ASN A 102 33.12 6.07 -10.22
N PRO A 103 32.78 6.20 -11.51
CA PRO A 103 32.18 7.43 -12.06
C PRO A 103 30.86 7.86 -11.40
N PHE A 104 30.12 6.96 -10.77
CA PHE A 104 28.83 7.21 -10.10
C PHE A 104 28.95 7.23 -8.58
N TYR A 105 30.18 7.25 -8.03
CA TYR A 105 30.42 7.10 -6.59
C TYR A 105 29.70 8.17 -5.75
N GLU A 106 29.83 9.45 -6.10
CA GLU A 106 29.21 10.55 -5.34
C GLU A 106 27.67 10.47 -5.36
N GLU A 107 27.09 10.09 -6.51
CA GLU A 107 25.64 9.87 -6.62
C GLU A 107 25.20 8.64 -5.80
N GLY A 108 25.97 7.55 -5.85
CA GLY A 108 25.74 6.36 -5.03
C GLY A 108 25.80 6.64 -3.54
N VAL A 109 26.78 7.44 -3.09
CA VAL A 109 26.90 7.90 -1.69
C VAL A 109 25.67 8.72 -1.29
N ALA A 110 25.22 9.64 -2.15
CA ALA A 110 24.01 10.44 -1.92
C ALA A 110 22.76 9.56 -1.75
N PHE A 111 22.53 8.60 -2.66
CA PHE A 111 21.41 7.66 -2.55
C PHE A 111 21.51 6.77 -1.31
N PHE A 112 22.71 6.28 -0.97
CA PHE A 112 22.92 5.46 0.22
C PHE A 112 22.59 6.23 1.50
N LYS A 113 23.09 7.46 1.62
CA LYS A 113 22.83 8.35 2.76
C LYS A 113 21.34 8.66 2.87
N TRP A 114 20.73 9.12 1.78
CA TRP A 114 19.31 9.47 1.73
C TRP A 114 18.40 8.30 2.10
N ARG A 115 18.63 7.10 1.55
CA ARG A 115 17.90 5.88 1.91
C ARG A 115 17.96 5.61 3.42
N SER A 116 19.15 5.74 4.01
CA SER A 116 19.37 5.49 5.43
C SER A 116 18.63 6.50 6.32
N GLU A 117 18.64 7.78 5.93
CA GLU A 117 17.93 8.85 6.63
C GLU A 117 16.40 8.66 6.53
N VAL A 118 15.88 8.32 5.35
CA VAL A 118 14.46 8.02 5.13
C VAL A 118 14.01 6.87 6.01
N TYR A 119 14.69 5.72 6.00
CA TYR A 119 14.30 4.61 6.86
C TYR A 119 14.42 4.95 8.34
N THR A 120 15.44 5.69 8.76
CA THR A 120 15.57 6.15 10.15
C THR A 120 14.37 6.99 10.57
N TYR A 121 13.93 7.91 9.71
CA TYR A 121 12.71 8.68 9.93
C TYR A 121 11.48 7.77 10.04
N CYS A 122 11.27 6.89 9.06
CA CYS A 122 10.10 6.01 9.00
C CYS A 122 9.99 5.09 10.21
N TYR A 123 11.09 4.45 10.64
CA TYR A 123 11.08 3.60 11.82
C TYR A 123 10.87 4.40 13.12
N GLY A 124 11.34 5.65 13.19
CA GLY A 124 11.03 6.55 14.30
C GLY A 124 9.54 6.90 14.40
N ILE A 125 8.85 7.06 13.26
CA ILE A 125 7.39 7.22 13.24
C ILE A 125 6.71 5.93 13.70
N LEU A 126 7.13 4.76 13.21
CA LEU A 126 6.55 3.47 13.60
C LEU A 126 6.70 3.19 15.11
N GLU A 127 7.81 3.61 15.71
CA GLU A 127 8.01 3.53 17.16
C GLU A 127 7.01 4.40 17.93
N LYS A 128 6.79 5.65 17.50
CA LYS A 128 5.77 6.55 18.09
C LYS A 128 4.36 5.96 17.99
N VAL A 129 4.05 5.33 16.86
CA VAL A 129 2.79 4.62 16.65
C VAL A 129 2.63 3.46 17.63
N GLN A 130 3.69 2.67 17.82
CA GLN A 130 3.66 1.56 18.78
C GLN A 130 3.47 2.05 20.22
N LYS A 131 4.00 3.22 20.58
CA LYS A 131 3.81 3.87 21.88
C LYS A 131 2.47 4.59 22.02
N GLY A 132 1.69 4.73 20.95
CA GLY A 132 0.44 5.50 20.93
C GLY A 132 0.63 7.02 20.94
N GLU A 133 1.84 7.50 20.69
CA GLU A 133 2.20 8.93 20.63
C GLU A 133 1.81 9.57 19.29
N LEU A 134 1.59 8.74 18.27
CA LEU A 134 1.18 9.15 16.93
C LEU A 134 0.19 8.12 16.37
N ALA A 135 -0.89 8.57 15.73
CA ALA A 135 -1.75 7.70 14.94
C ALA A 135 -1.38 7.84 13.46
N ILE A 136 -1.13 6.73 12.77
CA ILE A 136 -1.09 6.70 11.31
C ILE A 136 -2.43 6.16 10.81
N THR A 137 -3.01 6.85 9.84
CA THR A 137 -4.22 6.48 9.12
C THR A 137 -3.97 6.63 7.63
N ASP A 138 -4.80 6.02 6.79
CA ASP A 138 -4.72 6.21 5.33
C ASP A 138 -4.82 7.69 4.91
N GLU A 139 -5.50 8.51 5.71
CA GLU A 139 -5.67 9.94 5.46
C GLU A 139 -4.39 10.75 5.72
N ASN A 140 -3.54 10.32 6.67
CA ASN A 140 -2.38 11.09 7.10
C ASN A 140 -1.03 10.51 6.64
N ILE A 141 -1.03 9.29 6.10
CA ILE A 141 0.17 8.61 5.60
C ILE A 141 0.93 9.47 4.57
N ALA A 142 0.19 10.11 3.66
CA ALA A 142 0.76 10.98 2.63
C ALA A 142 1.44 12.23 3.23
N LYS A 143 0.90 12.76 4.34
CA LYS A 143 1.50 13.90 5.04
C LYS A 143 2.79 13.50 5.74
N VAL A 144 2.80 12.35 6.43
CA VAL A 144 4.03 11.81 7.04
C VAL A 144 5.11 11.59 5.99
N MET A 145 4.73 11.13 4.80
CA MET A 145 5.68 10.95 3.70
C MET A 145 6.23 12.28 3.13
N GLN A 146 5.47 13.39 3.18
CA GLN A 146 5.94 14.70 2.71
C GLN A 146 7.06 15.28 3.58
N ASP A 147 7.08 14.93 4.87
CA ASP A 147 8.05 15.42 5.85
C ASP A 147 9.35 14.58 5.88
N MET A 148 9.49 13.59 5.00
CA MET A 148 10.68 12.75 4.92
C MET A 148 11.91 13.53 4.44
N PRO A 149 13.13 13.08 4.81
CA PRO A 149 14.37 13.59 4.25
C PRO A 149 14.31 13.61 2.71
N LYS A 150 14.82 14.70 2.12
CA LYS A 150 14.82 14.88 0.66
C LYS A 150 16.15 14.42 0.08
N LEU A 151 16.10 13.86 -1.13
CA LEU A 151 17.30 13.46 -1.85
C LEU A 151 18.06 14.72 -2.30
N GLU A 152 19.32 14.81 -1.88
CA GLU A 152 20.26 15.83 -2.34
C GLU A 152 21.32 15.14 -3.20
N LEU A 153 21.39 15.49 -4.48
CA LEU A 153 22.37 14.94 -5.42
C LEU A 153 23.51 15.93 -5.66
N PRO A 154 24.74 15.44 -5.91
CA PRO A 154 25.82 16.31 -6.33
C PRO A 154 25.45 17.02 -7.64
N GLU A 155 25.88 18.26 -7.81
CA GLU A 155 25.72 18.97 -9.08
C GLU A 155 26.39 18.15 -10.19
N ALA A 156 25.70 18.02 -11.33
CA ALA A 156 26.24 17.31 -12.47
C ALA A 156 27.57 17.98 -12.86
N SER A 157 28.66 17.24 -12.72
CA SER A 157 29.95 17.68 -13.23
C SER A 157 29.80 17.81 -14.74
N THR A 158 29.77 19.03 -15.25
CA THR A 158 29.87 19.30 -16.68
C THR A 158 31.23 18.76 -17.13
N GLN A 159 31.25 17.53 -17.66
CA GLN A 159 32.40 17.08 -18.42
C GLN A 159 32.46 17.95 -19.66
N THR A 160 33.31 18.97 -19.56
CA THR A 160 33.73 19.83 -20.67
C THR A 160 34.08 18.93 -21.84
N GLU A 161 33.32 19.05 -22.94
CA GLU A 161 33.66 18.43 -24.20
C GLU A 161 35.12 18.77 -24.52
N ALA A 162 35.99 17.77 -24.51
CA ALA A 162 37.31 17.91 -25.07
C ALA A 162 37.12 18.17 -26.57
N SER A 163 37.17 19.45 -26.94
CA SER A 163 37.34 19.89 -28.31
C SER A 163 38.58 19.19 -28.86
N ASN A 164 38.36 18.20 -29.73
CA ASN A 164 39.40 17.69 -30.61
C ASN A 164 39.83 18.84 -31.52
N GLY A 165 40.80 19.63 -31.06
CA GLY A 165 41.56 20.53 -31.89
C GLY A 165 42.33 19.71 -32.91
N GLN A 166 41.81 19.62 -34.14
CA GLN A 166 42.64 19.38 -35.31
C GLN A 166 43.37 20.68 -35.65
N GLY A 167 44.69 20.65 -35.49
CA GLY A 167 45.70 21.58 -36.01
C GLY A 167 47.05 20.95 -35.66
N GLU A 168 47.98 20.69 -36.56
CA GLU A 168 48.27 21.20 -37.91
C GLU A 168 48.74 20.05 -38.83
#